data_AF-A0A392MBM9-F1
#
_entry.id   AF-A0A392MBM9-F1
#
_cell.length_a   1.000
_cell.length_b   1.000
_cell.length_c   1.000
_cell.angle_alpha   90.00
_cell.angle_beta   90.00
_cell.angle_gamma   90.00
#
_symmetry.space_group_name_H-M   'P 1'
#
loop_
_entity.id
_entity.type
_entity.pdbx_description
1 polymer ?
#
loop_
_entity_poly.entity_id
_entity_poly.type
_entity_poly.pdbx_seq_one_letter_code
_entity_poly.pdbx_strand_id
1 'polypeptide(L)'
;MFLDLQQAATCLTDMDQSPSASALESMKPFLNAIVKPELLKHQDGDVKLLVATCVCEITRITAPEAPYSDDILKDIFQLIVSTFSGLSDISSPSFGQEVAMLETLAKYRSCVVMLDLECDDLVNEMFSTFFAVARNGEGNLVIPIL
;
A
#
# COMPACT_ATOMS: atom_id res chain seq x y z
N MET A 1 -18.02 -7.98 3.62
CA MET A 1 -16.54 -8.00 3.55
C MET A 1 -16.02 -7.13 2.42
N PHE A 2 -16.25 -7.48 1.15
CA PHE A 2 -15.74 -6.69 0.01
C PHE A 2 -16.20 -5.22 0.02
N LEU A 3 -17.52 -4.99 0.08
CA LEU A 3 -18.09 -3.63 0.14
C LEU A 3 -17.61 -2.84 1.35
N ASP A 4 -17.44 -3.51 2.50
CA ASP A 4 -16.96 -2.87 3.72
C ASP A 4 -15.50 -2.42 3.59
N LEU A 5 -14.65 -3.24 2.95
CA LEU A 5 -13.26 -2.89 2.65
C LEU A 5 -13.16 -1.76 1.63
N GLN A 6 -14.01 -1.76 0.61
CA GLN A 6 -14.06 -0.68 -0.38
C GLN A 6 -14.44 0.64 0.29
N GLN A 7 -15.47 0.64 1.14
CA GLN A 7 -15.88 1.82 1.88
C GLN A 7 -14.77 2.29 2.83
N ALA A 8 -14.10 1.37 3.54
CA ALA A 8 -12.98 1.70 4.39
C ALA A 8 -11.83 2.35 3.62
N ALA A 9 -11.44 1.79 2.46
CA ALA A 9 -10.40 2.34 1.60
C ALA A 9 -10.74 3.78 1.17
N THR A 10 -11.96 4.02 0.67
CA THR A 10 -12.41 5.37 0.30
C THR A 10 -12.36 6.33 1.48
N CYS A 11 -12.86 5.93 2.66
CA CYS A 11 -12.85 6.79 3.83
C CYS A 11 -11.43 7.16 4.28
N LEU A 12 -10.47 6.22 4.21
CA LEU A 12 -9.08 6.47 4.62
C LEU A 12 -8.36 7.41 3.66
N THR A 13 -8.59 7.29 2.35
CA THR A 13 -7.97 8.17 1.35
C THR A 13 -8.25 9.65 1.61
N ASP A 14 -9.46 9.97 2.09
CA ASP A 14 -9.89 11.35 2.36
C ASP A 14 -9.38 11.89 3.71
N MET A 15 -8.75 11.06 4.55
CA MET A 15 -8.30 11.48 5.88
C MET A 15 -6.95 12.19 5.84
N ASP A 16 -6.82 13.29 6.57
CA ASP A 16 -5.54 13.95 6.79
C ASP A 16 -4.61 13.11 7.68
N GLN A 17 -3.32 13.40 7.58
CA GLN A 17 -2.28 12.82 8.44
C GLN A 17 -2.41 13.36 9.87
N SER A 18 -1.98 12.54 10.84
CA SER A 18 -2.00 12.81 12.27
C SER A 18 -3.42 13.05 12.82
N PRO A 19 -4.30 12.03 12.77
CA PRO A 19 -5.66 12.13 13.28
C PRO A 19 -5.66 12.38 14.79
N SER A 20 -6.74 12.96 15.30
CA SER A 20 -6.89 13.18 16.74
C SER A 20 -6.87 11.86 17.53
N ALA A 21 -6.43 11.91 18.78
CA ALA A 21 -6.37 10.72 19.64
C ALA A 21 -7.73 10.00 19.73
N SER A 22 -8.84 10.74 19.82
CA SER A 22 -10.19 10.15 19.84
C SER A 22 -10.56 9.45 18.53
N ALA A 23 -10.13 9.99 17.39
CA ALA A 23 -10.34 9.35 16.10
C ALA A 23 -9.53 8.05 16.01
N LEU A 24 -8.26 8.08 16.43
CA LEU A 24 -7.40 6.90 16.46
C LEU A 24 -7.96 5.81 17.39
N GLU A 25 -8.43 6.17 18.60
CA GLU A 25 -9.09 5.24 19.51
C GLU A 25 -10.33 4.60 18.88
N SER A 26 -11.12 5.37 18.13
CA SER A 26 -12.32 4.86 17.44
C SER A 26 -11.96 3.92 16.28
N MET A 27 -10.80 4.11 15.65
CA MET A 27 -10.30 3.29 14.54
C MET A 27 -9.60 2.01 15.02
N LYS A 28 -9.14 1.92 16.27
CA LYS A 28 -8.40 0.76 16.80
C LYS A 28 -8.97 -0.61 16.45
N PRO A 29 -10.30 -0.86 16.54
CA PRO A 29 -10.84 -2.16 16.16
C PRO A 29 -10.56 -2.52 14.69
N PHE A 30 -10.66 -1.54 13.79
CA PHE A 30 -10.36 -1.71 12.37
C PHE A 30 -8.86 -1.87 12.12
N LEU A 31 -8.02 -1.01 12.74
CA LEU A 31 -6.55 -1.09 12.64
C LEU A 31 -6.03 -2.48 13.05
N ASN A 32 -6.60 -3.07 14.09
CA ASN A 32 -6.23 -4.40 14.55
C ASN A 32 -6.81 -5.53 13.69
N ALA A 33 -7.95 -5.31 13.04
CA ALA A 33 -8.58 -6.30 12.19
C ALA A 33 -7.90 -6.41 10.82
N ILE A 34 -7.55 -5.28 10.20
CA ILE A 34 -7.04 -5.22 8.82
C ILE A 34 -5.68 -5.92 8.65
N VAL A 35 -4.86 -5.96 9.70
CA VAL A 35 -3.53 -6.59 9.70
C VAL A 35 -3.56 -8.07 10.08
N LYS A 36 -4.74 -8.67 10.24
CA LYS A 36 -4.81 -10.09 10.54
C LYS A 36 -4.37 -10.93 9.34
N PRO A 37 -3.70 -12.08 9.55
CA PRO A 37 -3.20 -12.91 8.46
C PRO A 37 -4.28 -13.33 7.45
N GLU A 38 -5.53 -13.50 7.89
CA GLU A 38 -6.65 -13.85 7.02
C GLU A 38 -6.94 -12.78 5.96
N LEU A 39 -6.62 -11.51 6.24
CA LEU A 39 -6.75 -10.40 5.30
C LEU A 39 -5.43 -10.11 4.58
N LEU A 40 -4.30 -10.04 5.28
CA LEU A 40 -3.01 -9.76 4.66
C LEU A 40 -2.57 -10.85 3.66
N LYS A 41 -2.94 -12.11 3.92
CA LYS A 41 -2.57 -13.28 3.10
C LYS A 41 -3.77 -13.82 2.32
N HIS A 42 -4.83 -13.01 2.17
CA HIS A 42 -6.01 -13.37 1.40
C HIS A 42 -5.63 -13.68 -0.06
N GLN A 43 -6.31 -14.63 -0.71
CA GLN A 43 -5.91 -15.10 -2.05
C GLN A 43 -6.61 -14.35 -3.19
N ASP A 44 -7.79 -13.80 -2.93
CA ASP A 44 -8.54 -13.00 -3.90
C ASP A 44 -7.83 -11.66 -4.19
N GLY A 45 -7.63 -11.37 -5.48
CA GLY A 45 -6.87 -10.21 -5.95
C GLY A 45 -7.52 -8.88 -5.60
N ASP A 46 -8.85 -8.78 -5.73
CA ASP A 46 -9.55 -7.53 -5.44
C ASP A 46 -9.55 -7.25 -3.92
N VAL A 47 -9.71 -8.29 -3.10
CA VAL A 47 -9.57 -8.18 -1.64
C VAL A 47 -8.14 -7.78 -1.27
N LYS A 48 -7.11 -8.39 -1.87
CA LYS A 48 -5.71 -8.02 -1.62
C LYS A 48 -5.46 -6.55 -1.91
N LEU A 49 -5.92 -6.07 -3.07
CA LEU A 49 -5.74 -4.68 -3.48
C LEU A 49 -6.42 -3.71 -2.51
N LEU A 50 -7.66 -4.02 -2.09
CA LEU A 50 -8.38 -3.21 -1.10
C LEU A 50 -7.69 -3.20 0.27
N VAL A 51 -7.21 -4.36 0.74
CA VAL A 51 -6.47 -4.47 2.01
C VAL A 51 -5.17 -3.67 1.91
N ALA A 52 -4.41 -3.82 0.81
CA ALA A 52 -3.18 -3.09 0.54
C ALA A 52 -3.41 -1.57 0.57
N THR A 53 -4.49 -1.10 -0.07
CA THR A 53 -4.86 0.32 -0.04
C THR A 53 -5.19 0.79 1.37
N CYS A 54 -5.98 0.02 2.13
CA CYS A 54 -6.31 0.37 3.50
C CYS A 54 -5.04 0.51 4.36
N VAL A 55 -4.13 -0.47 4.31
CA VAL A 55 -2.91 -0.43 5.12
C VAL A 55 -1.92 0.64 4.65
N CYS A 56 -1.84 0.90 3.34
CA CYS A 56 -1.06 2.01 2.77
C CYS A 56 -1.57 3.35 3.34
N GLU A 57 -2.87 3.60 3.28
CA GLU A 57 -3.47 4.83 3.82
C GLU A 57 -3.34 4.91 5.34
N ILE A 58 -3.46 3.81 6.08
CA ILE A 58 -3.22 3.81 7.53
C ILE A 58 -1.78 4.28 7.83
N THR A 59 -0.78 3.70 7.16
CA THR A 59 0.62 4.11 7.37
C THR A 59 0.86 5.58 7.01
N ARG A 60 0.17 6.08 5.98
CA ARG A 60 0.15 7.50 5.62
C ARG A 60 -0.43 8.38 6.71
N ILE A 61 -1.59 8.01 7.23
CA ILE A 61 -2.38 8.77 8.19
C ILE A 61 -1.66 8.83 9.54
N THR A 62 -1.04 7.74 9.98
CA THR A 62 -0.38 7.68 11.30
C THR A 62 1.05 8.17 11.30
N ALA A 63 1.68 8.35 10.13
CA ALA A 63 3.03 8.90 10.08
C ALA A 63 3.13 10.26 10.83
N PRO A 64 4.27 10.57 11.48
CA PRO A 64 5.51 9.78 11.54
C PRO A 64 5.47 8.58 12.50
N GLU A 65 4.40 8.40 13.28
CA GLU A 65 4.28 7.28 14.22
C GLU A 65 3.92 5.97 13.49
N ALA A 66 4.74 4.94 13.74
CA ALA A 66 4.47 3.61 13.21
C ALA A 66 3.17 3.04 13.81
N PRO A 67 2.18 2.65 12.98
CA PRO A 67 0.91 2.12 13.48
C PRO A 67 1.02 0.70 14.02
N TYR A 68 2.09 -0.01 13.64
CA TYR A 68 2.29 -1.44 13.90
C TYR A 68 3.75 -1.74 14.25
N SER A 69 3.99 -2.93 14.80
CA SER A 69 5.33 -3.45 15.01
C SER A 69 6.03 -3.78 13.69
N ASP A 70 7.35 -3.79 13.70
CA ASP A 70 8.21 -4.10 12.56
C ASP A 70 7.76 -5.35 11.79
N ASP A 71 7.50 -6.47 12.49
CA ASP A 71 7.04 -7.71 11.86
C ASP A 71 5.75 -7.55 11.03
N ILE A 72 4.81 -6.73 11.51
CA ILE A 72 3.55 -6.46 10.81
C ILE A 72 3.80 -5.50 9.64
N LEU A 73 4.68 -4.51 9.82
CA LEU A 73 5.07 -3.60 8.74
C LEU A 73 5.74 -4.35 7.58
N LYS A 74 6.54 -5.38 7.87
CA LYS A 74 7.12 -6.27 6.85
C LYS A 74 6.04 -6.99 6.04
N ASP A 75 5.07 -7.62 6.72
CA ASP A 75 3.93 -8.28 6.06
C ASP A 75 3.10 -7.28 5.22
N ILE A 76 2.93 -6.04 5.71
CA ILE A 76 2.25 -4.95 5.00
C ILE A 76 3.02 -4.55 3.73
N PHE A 77 4.34 -4.32 3.84
CA PHE A 77 5.15 -3.94 2.67
C PHE A 77 5.18 -5.06 1.63
N GLN A 78 5.25 -6.32 2.07
CA GLN A 78 5.16 -7.45 1.16
C GLN A 78 3.83 -7.47 0.40
N LEU A 79 2.71 -7.23 1.10
CA LEU A 79 1.40 -7.12 0.45
C LEU A 79 1.37 -5.97 -0.56
N ILE A 80 1.79 -4.76 -0.17
CA ILE A 80 1.75 -3.57 -1.04
C ILE A 80 2.63 -3.80 -2.28
N VAL A 81 3.88 -4.25 -2.13
CA VAL A 81 4.79 -4.50 -3.26
C VAL A 81 4.21 -5.55 -4.20
N SER A 82 3.56 -6.60 -3.68
CA SER A 82 2.92 -7.62 -4.51
C SER A 82 1.80 -7.09 -5.40
N THR A 83 1.17 -5.96 -5.07
CA THR A 83 0.14 -5.35 -5.93
C THR A 83 0.72 -4.67 -7.16
N PHE A 84 1.99 -4.26 -7.13
CA PHE A 84 2.60 -3.50 -8.24
C PHE A 84 2.82 -4.32 -9.51
N SER A 85 2.67 -5.65 -9.47
CA SER A 85 2.56 -6.43 -10.71
C SER A 85 1.41 -5.95 -11.60
N GLY A 86 0.35 -5.36 -11.02
CA GLY A 86 -0.78 -4.76 -11.75
C GLY A 86 -0.41 -3.57 -12.63
N LEU A 87 0.70 -2.88 -12.35
CA LEU A 87 1.18 -1.73 -13.15
C LEU A 87 1.57 -2.10 -14.60
N SER A 88 1.66 -3.40 -14.91
CA SER A 88 1.91 -3.88 -16.27
C SER A 88 0.69 -3.82 -17.18
N ASP A 89 -0.53 -3.69 -16.63
CA ASP A 89 -1.77 -3.57 -17.39
C ASP A 89 -2.41 -2.19 -17.18
N ILE A 90 -2.02 -1.23 -18.04
CA ILE A 90 -2.56 0.13 -18.03
C ILE A 90 -4.06 0.20 -18.33
N SER A 91 -4.66 -0.87 -18.87
CA SER A 91 -6.09 -0.95 -19.18
C SER A 91 -6.91 -1.49 -18.01
N SER A 92 -6.24 -2.00 -16.98
CA SER A 92 -6.90 -2.51 -15.78
C SER A 92 -7.69 -1.40 -15.07
N PRO A 93 -8.93 -1.67 -14.62
CA PRO A 93 -9.68 -0.77 -13.76
C PRO A 93 -8.94 -0.41 -12.45
N SER A 94 -8.02 -1.27 -12.00
CA SER A 94 -7.23 -1.07 -10.79
C SER A 94 -5.98 -0.19 -10.98
N PHE A 95 -5.60 0.12 -12.22
CA PHE A 95 -4.34 0.83 -12.54
C PHE A 95 -4.16 2.12 -11.75
N GLY A 96 -5.23 2.94 -11.67
CA GLY A 96 -5.19 4.19 -10.92
C GLY A 96 -4.96 3.99 -9.42
N GLN A 97 -5.45 2.89 -8.85
CA GLN A 97 -5.28 2.55 -7.44
C GLN A 97 -3.84 2.08 -7.14
N GLU A 98 -3.25 1.28 -8.03
CA GLU A 98 -1.84 0.88 -7.88
C GLU A 98 -0.89 2.08 -8.02
N VAL A 99 -1.17 3.00 -8.94
CA VAL A 99 -0.41 4.25 -9.08
C VAL A 99 -0.55 5.12 -7.82
N ALA A 100 -1.76 5.30 -7.28
CA ALA A 100 -1.97 6.10 -6.07
C ALA A 100 -1.25 5.54 -4.83
N MET A 101 -1.20 4.21 -4.68
CA MET A 101 -0.39 3.58 -3.63
C MET A 101 1.10 3.86 -3.83
N LEU A 102 1.59 3.76 -5.07
CA LEU A 102 2.99 4.06 -5.38
C LEU A 102 3.36 5.52 -5.09
N GLU A 103 2.50 6.46 -5.45
CA GLU A 103 2.67 7.89 -5.13
C GLU A 103 2.74 8.12 -3.62
N THR A 104 1.91 7.40 -2.85
CA THR A 104 1.93 7.46 -1.39
C THR A 104 3.25 6.92 -0.83
N LEU A 105 3.73 5.75 -1.27
CA LEU A 105 5.02 5.22 -0.82
C LEU A 105 6.18 6.18 -1.14
N ALA A 106 6.16 6.80 -2.32
CA ALA A 106 7.18 7.76 -2.72
C ALA A 106 7.15 9.01 -1.84
N LYS A 107 5.97 9.61 -1.65
CA LYS A 107 5.78 10.81 -0.82
C LYS A 107 6.23 10.61 0.63
N TYR A 108 5.97 9.44 1.19
CA TYR A 108 6.31 9.10 2.58
C TYR A 108 7.66 8.40 2.72
N ARG A 109 8.44 8.33 1.63
CA ARG A 109 9.78 7.73 1.60
C ARG A 109 9.79 6.31 2.17
N SER A 110 8.75 5.52 1.92
CA SER A 110 8.59 4.18 2.49
C SER A 110 9.70 3.21 2.10
N CYS A 111 10.44 3.47 1.01
CA CYS A 111 11.65 2.71 0.69
C CYS A 111 12.74 2.84 1.76
N VAL A 112 12.90 4.01 2.38
CA VAL A 112 13.85 4.19 3.48
C VAL A 112 13.43 3.33 4.67
N VAL A 113 12.13 3.34 4.99
CA VAL A 113 11.57 2.48 6.05
C VAL A 113 11.76 1.00 5.73
N MET A 114 11.55 0.56 4.49
CA MET A 114 11.81 -0.82 4.08
C MET A 114 13.28 -1.21 4.27
N LEU A 115 14.22 -0.32 3.94
CA LEU A 115 15.65 -0.57 4.18
C LEU A 115 15.99 -0.62 5.67
N ASP A 116 15.41 0.28 6.48
CA ASP A 116 15.58 0.28 7.94
C ASP A 116 15.03 -1.00 8.59
N LEU A 117 14.02 -1.62 7.97
CA LEU A 117 13.42 -2.89 8.39
C LEU A 117 14.13 -4.13 7.79
N GLU A 118 15.22 -3.96 7.05
CA GLU A 118 15.95 -5.07 6.38
C GLU A 118 15.10 -5.80 5.30
N CYS A 119 14.27 -5.05 4.57
CA CYS A 119 13.44 -5.53 3.44
C CYS A 119 14.04 -5.15 2.07
N ASP A 120 15.36 -5.33 1.91
CA ASP A 120 16.09 -5.04 0.67
C ASP A 120 15.55 -5.80 -0.55
N ASP A 121 15.07 -7.03 -0.35
CA ASP A 121 14.45 -7.87 -1.36
C ASP A 121 13.18 -7.24 -1.95
N LEU A 122 12.32 -6.67 -1.10
CA LEU A 122 11.11 -5.97 -1.54
C LEU A 122 11.42 -4.70 -2.35
N VAL A 123 12.45 -3.96 -1.95
CA VAL A 123 12.92 -2.80 -2.72
C VAL A 123 13.38 -3.25 -4.10
N ASN A 124 14.18 -4.32 -4.18
CA ASN A 124 14.64 -4.87 -5.45
C ASN A 124 13.50 -5.40 -6.33
N GLU A 125 12.50 -6.05 -5.74
CA GLU A 125 11.31 -6.55 -6.44
C GLU A 125 10.51 -5.39 -7.05
N MET A 126 10.31 -4.33 -6.28
CA MET A 126 9.60 -3.14 -6.72
C MET A 126 10.31 -2.50 -7.94
N PHE A 127 11.62 -2.27 -7.88
CA PHE A 127 12.37 -1.74 -9.02
C PHE A 127 12.39 -2.70 -10.21
N SER A 128 12.47 -4.01 -9.98
CA SER A 128 12.41 -5.02 -11.05
C SER A 128 11.08 -4.94 -11.79
N THR A 129 9.98 -4.75 -11.05
CA THR A 129 8.63 -4.53 -11.61
C THR A 129 8.60 -3.26 -12.45
N PHE A 130 9.12 -2.15 -11.94
CA PHE A 130 9.15 -0.88 -12.69
C PHE A 130 9.98 -0.97 -13.97
N PHE A 131 11.14 -1.62 -13.93
CA PHE A 131 11.95 -1.84 -15.13
C PHE A 131 11.27 -2.76 -16.15
N ALA A 132 10.51 -3.75 -15.70
CA ALA A 132 9.72 -4.61 -16.59
C ALA A 132 8.60 -3.80 -17.28
N VAL A 133 7.88 -2.99 -16.52
CA VAL A 133 6.82 -2.10 -17.03
C VAL A 133 7.39 -1.09 -18.03
N ALA A 134 8.50 -0.41 -17.70
CA ALA A 134 9.14 0.56 -18.58
C ALA A 134 9.67 -0.04 -19.89
N ARG A 135 10.10 -1.31 -19.88
CA ARG A 135 10.58 -2.03 -21.08
C ARG A 135 9.45 -2.45 -22.01
N ASN A 136 8.30 -2.81 -21.43
CA ASN A 136 7.14 -3.33 -22.17
C ASN A 136 6.16 -2.22 -22.58
N GLY A 137 6.25 -1.04 -21.98
CA GLY A 137 5.44 0.11 -22.34
C GLY A 137 5.83 0.69 -23.69
N GLU A 138 4.87 0.76 -24.62
CA GLU A 138 5.00 1.56 -25.83
C GLU A 138 5.07 3.05 -25.44
N GLY A 139 6.29 3.55 -25.28
CA GLY A 139 6.67 4.97 -25.40
C GLY A 139 5.70 6.02 -24.83
N ASN A 140 5.39 6.01 -23.52
CA ASN A 140 5.02 7.23 -22.79
C ASN A 140 4.90 7.09 -21.26
N LEU A 141 5.41 6.00 -20.65
CA LEU A 141 5.47 5.89 -19.20
C LEU A 141 6.63 6.74 -18.65
N VAL A 142 6.43 8.06 -18.60
CA VAL A 142 7.18 8.90 -17.68
C VAL A 142 6.61 8.59 -16.29
N ILE A 143 7.15 7.56 -15.65
CA ILE A 143 6.95 7.33 -14.23
C ILE A 143 7.60 8.53 -13.53
N PRO A 144 6.84 9.45 -12.90
CA PRO A 144 7.41 10.66 -12.30
C PRO A 144 8.01 10.33 -10.91
N ILE A 145 8.96 9.39 -10.88
CA ILE A 145 9.65 8.93 -9.66
C ILE A 145 11.16 9.22 -9.73
N LEU A 146 11.59 10.11 -10.64
CA LEU A 146 12.92 10.74 -10.59
C LEU A 146 12.78 12.24 -10.40
#